data_AF-A0A257W517-F1
#
_entry.id   AF-A0A257W517-F1
#
_cell.length_a   1.000
_cell.length_b   1.000
_cell.length_c   1.000
_cell.angle_alpha   90.00
_cell.angle_beta   90.00
_cell.angle_gamma   90.00
#
_symmetry.space_group_name_H-M   'P 1'
#
loop_
_entity.id
_entity.type
_entity.pdbx_description
1 polymer ?
#
loop_
_entity_poly.entity_id
_entity_poly.type
_entity_poly.pdbx_seq_one_letter_code
_entity_poly.pdbx_strand_id
1 'polypeptide(L)'
;WTVMAGGLRNQVDLAFDADGEMFTWDADMEWDVGLPWYRPTRVNHIVSGGDYGWRWGTAKWPPYYQDSLPANLETGLGSPTGLVFGTGCQFPHPYQQALFMADWQHGRILAVTLKPEGASYSAEDHLFAEGGPLNVCDMTFGPDGALYFITGGRRSQSGLYRVRYRGPAEPAATPSAEELAADKSASQSRQLRHQLEKYHTAVDVAAVDALWPHLGSEDRWLRSAARVGLENQPLDQWTHRIGAERDPLRRATAMLAWMRVATAADGLIILQEWCRSSLPTTDDALLTCLRVASIALARETPVTNDLRSSLLERIIEVDASKSTTVRREIAELLIALSANDALDRVLSWLAKSSSQEDQIHYVHAVIRYEGKWTLPQRRQVLTWFQEARSLTGGHLFPAVLGQMHNDFVATLSEAERTELAMQLTAFTEPLPAAETVPTRPVVQRWTLADIAPHLNRAASHRNWDSAQQA
;
A
#
# COMPACT_ATOMS: atom_id res chain seq x y z
N TRP A 1 1.45 -14.02 -24.54
CA TRP A 1 1.94 -13.58 -23.22
C TRP A 1 0.96 -14.09 -22.18
N THR A 2 1.44 -14.42 -20.98
CA THR A 2 0.61 -14.84 -19.85
C THR A 2 0.78 -13.80 -18.75
N VAL A 3 -0.31 -13.29 -18.18
CA VAL A 3 -0.26 -12.43 -17.00
C VAL A 3 -0.14 -13.32 -15.78
N MET A 4 0.89 -13.10 -14.97
CA MET A 4 1.04 -13.79 -13.69
C MET A 4 0.45 -12.99 -12.53
N ALA A 5 0.71 -11.68 -12.51
CA ALA A 5 0.24 -10.76 -11.48
C ALA A 5 0.10 -9.33 -12.05
N GLY A 6 -0.62 -8.47 -11.35
CA GLY A 6 -0.85 -7.07 -11.72
C GLY A 6 -0.70 -6.10 -10.55
N GLY A 7 -1.02 -4.82 -10.77
CA GLY A 7 -1.00 -3.80 -9.72
C GLY A 7 0.39 -3.43 -9.21
N LEU A 8 1.42 -3.57 -10.05
CA LEU A 8 2.77 -3.05 -9.80
C LEU A 8 2.96 -1.72 -10.55
N ARG A 9 3.83 -0.85 -10.04
CA ARG A 9 4.14 0.45 -10.68
C ARG A 9 5.23 0.31 -11.73
N ASN A 10 6.42 -0.03 -11.26
CA ASN A 10 7.67 0.04 -12.00
C ASN A 10 8.70 -0.87 -11.33
N GLN A 11 8.38 -2.16 -11.36
CA GLN A 11 9.27 -3.25 -11.03
C GLN A 11 10.30 -3.44 -12.14
N VAL A 12 11.57 -3.26 -11.82
CA VAL A 12 12.66 -3.27 -12.81
C VAL A 12 13.49 -4.55 -12.79
N ASP A 13 13.34 -5.37 -11.75
CA ASP A 13 14.00 -6.67 -11.62
C ASP A 13 13.20 -7.64 -10.74
N LEU A 14 13.57 -8.92 -10.75
CA LEU A 14 12.96 -9.99 -9.94
C LEU A 14 14.00 -11.03 -9.51
N ALA A 15 13.73 -11.72 -8.42
CA ALA A 15 14.59 -12.80 -7.94
C ALA A 15 13.76 -13.93 -7.32
N PHE A 16 14.33 -15.14 -7.29
CA PHE A 16 13.70 -16.33 -6.71
C PHE A 16 14.45 -16.80 -5.48
N ASP A 17 13.73 -17.11 -4.41
CA ASP A 17 14.32 -17.70 -3.21
C ASP A 17 14.63 -19.20 -3.42
N ALA A 18 15.12 -19.85 -2.37
CA ALA A 18 15.44 -21.28 -2.40
C ALA A 18 14.22 -22.21 -2.50
N ASP A 19 13.03 -21.70 -2.14
CA ASP A 19 11.75 -22.43 -2.25
C ASP A 19 11.09 -22.26 -3.62
N GLY A 20 11.67 -21.42 -4.50
CA GLY A 20 11.15 -21.12 -5.82
C GLY A 20 10.11 -20.00 -5.84
N GLU A 21 9.99 -19.24 -4.76
CA GLU A 21 9.06 -18.13 -4.61
C GLU A 21 9.64 -16.86 -5.25
N MET A 22 8.81 -16.11 -5.95
CA MET A 22 9.25 -14.97 -6.75
C MET A 22 9.10 -13.66 -5.97
N PHE A 23 10.12 -12.81 -5.97
CA PHE A 23 10.10 -11.50 -5.32
C PHE A 23 10.46 -10.40 -6.30
N THR A 24 9.90 -9.21 -6.08
CA THR A 24 10.32 -7.99 -6.76
C THR A 24 10.35 -6.81 -5.78
N TRP A 25 11.06 -5.75 -6.16
CA TRP A 25 11.08 -4.49 -5.44
C TRP A 25 10.50 -3.40 -6.36
N ASP A 26 9.25 -3.04 -6.08
CA ASP A 26 8.46 -2.11 -6.88
C ASP A 26 8.78 -0.67 -6.45
N ALA A 27 9.01 0.21 -7.44
CA ALA A 27 9.35 1.60 -7.18
C ALA A 27 8.17 2.38 -6.57
N ASP A 28 8.47 3.37 -5.75
CA ASP A 28 7.50 4.32 -5.20
C ASP A 28 6.96 5.25 -6.29
N MET A 29 6.05 6.15 -5.92
CA MET A 29 5.82 7.38 -6.67
C MET A 29 6.08 8.55 -5.75
N GLU A 30 7.35 8.95 -5.66
CA GLU A 30 7.85 9.97 -4.75
C GLU A 30 7.14 11.33 -4.93
N TRP A 31 6.53 11.56 -6.09
CA TRP A 31 5.74 12.77 -6.33
C TRP A 31 4.45 12.82 -5.52
N ASP A 32 3.92 11.67 -5.10
CA ASP A 32 2.67 11.58 -4.33
C ASP A 32 2.89 11.68 -2.81
N VAL A 33 4.13 11.81 -2.31
CA VAL A 33 4.41 11.87 -0.86
C VAL A 33 3.47 12.85 -0.14
N GLY A 34 2.92 12.43 1.00
CA GLY A 34 1.95 13.21 1.78
C GLY A 34 0.51 13.17 1.27
N LEU A 35 0.23 12.49 0.14
CA LEU A 35 -1.12 12.25 -0.35
C LEU A 35 -1.64 10.87 0.12
N PRO A 36 -2.98 10.68 0.25
CA PRO A 36 -3.57 9.43 0.77
C PRO A 36 -3.24 8.19 -0.07
N TRP A 37 -2.91 8.40 -1.34
CA TRP A 37 -2.57 7.35 -2.29
C TRP A 37 -1.07 7.17 -2.49
N TYR A 38 -0.20 7.84 -1.72
CA TYR A 38 1.23 7.56 -1.76
C TYR A 38 1.51 6.08 -1.46
N ARG A 39 2.42 5.48 -2.24
CA ARG A 39 2.94 4.13 -2.00
C ARG A 39 4.45 4.22 -1.99
N PRO A 40 5.13 3.76 -0.92
CA PRO A 40 6.58 3.72 -0.88
C PRO A 40 7.13 2.64 -1.81
N THR A 41 8.45 2.49 -1.85
CA THR A 41 9.11 1.35 -2.48
C THR A 41 8.76 0.08 -1.69
N ARG A 42 8.44 -1.01 -2.38
CA ARG A 42 7.79 -2.19 -1.78
C ARG A 42 8.43 -3.48 -2.25
N VAL A 43 8.87 -4.31 -1.31
CA VAL A 43 9.18 -5.72 -1.59
C VAL A 43 7.86 -6.47 -1.65
N ASN A 44 7.61 -7.13 -2.78
CA ASN A 44 6.40 -7.92 -2.99
C ASN A 44 6.79 -9.36 -3.33
N HIS A 45 6.24 -10.30 -2.57
CA HIS A 45 6.17 -11.72 -2.92
C HIS A 45 5.10 -11.87 -4.00
N ILE A 46 5.53 -12.27 -5.20
CA ILE A 46 4.71 -12.38 -6.39
C ILE A 46 4.09 -13.76 -6.52
N VAL A 47 2.77 -13.84 -6.41
CA VAL A 47 2.00 -15.09 -6.48
C VAL A 47 1.03 -15.08 -7.67
N SER A 48 0.53 -16.26 -8.05
CA SER A 48 -0.40 -16.41 -9.17
C SER A 48 -1.68 -15.61 -8.94
N GLY A 49 -2.06 -14.75 -9.89
CA GLY A 49 -3.25 -13.90 -9.80
C GLY A 49 -3.17 -12.77 -8.78
N GLY A 50 -1.98 -12.46 -8.25
CA GLY A 50 -1.78 -11.36 -7.30
C GLY A 50 -2.04 -9.98 -7.91
N ASP A 51 -2.60 -9.06 -7.12
CA ASP A 51 -2.72 -7.63 -7.45
C ASP A 51 -2.11 -6.81 -6.30
N TYR A 52 -1.15 -5.94 -6.60
CA TYR A 52 -0.43 -5.14 -5.59
C TYR A 52 -0.91 -3.68 -5.50
N GLY A 53 -2.09 -3.41 -6.07
CA GLY A 53 -2.88 -2.20 -5.82
C GLY A 53 -2.45 -0.94 -6.56
N TRP A 54 -1.35 -0.95 -7.31
CA TRP A 54 -0.95 0.22 -8.09
C TRP A 54 -1.93 0.53 -9.22
N ARG A 55 -2.31 1.81 -9.35
CA ARG A 55 -3.10 2.38 -10.46
C ARG A 55 -2.59 3.79 -10.75
N TRP A 56 -2.87 4.30 -11.94
CA TRP A 56 -2.48 5.67 -12.30
C TRP A 56 -3.32 6.71 -11.54
N GLY A 57 -2.72 7.88 -11.25
CA GLY A 57 -3.42 8.99 -10.59
C GLY A 57 -3.86 8.66 -9.16
N THR A 58 -5.06 9.07 -8.77
CA THR A 58 -5.58 8.95 -7.38
C THR A 58 -6.22 7.60 -7.08
N ALA A 59 -6.30 6.68 -8.06
CA ALA A 59 -7.04 5.43 -7.96
C ALA A 59 -6.26 4.25 -7.34
N LYS A 60 -5.11 4.51 -6.69
CA LYS A 60 -4.27 3.45 -6.11
C LYS A 60 -5.01 2.80 -4.94
N TRP A 61 -5.06 1.48 -4.94
CA TRP A 61 -5.78 0.74 -3.92
C TRP A 61 -5.03 0.77 -2.59
N PRO A 62 -5.71 0.99 -1.46
CA PRO A 62 -5.10 0.87 -0.15
C PRO A 62 -4.74 -0.57 0.20
N PRO A 63 -3.71 -0.79 1.03
CA PRO A 63 -3.21 -2.13 1.34
C PRO A 63 -4.23 -3.01 2.09
N TYR A 64 -5.27 -2.43 2.68
CA TYR A 64 -6.34 -3.16 3.37
C TYR A 64 -7.44 -3.68 2.43
N TYR A 65 -7.42 -3.36 1.13
CA TYR A 65 -8.37 -3.93 0.17
C TYR A 65 -8.14 -5.42 0.00
N GLN A 66 -9.13 -6.24 0.34
CA GLN A 66 -9.00 -7.69 0.40
C GLN A 66 -8.91 -8.35 -0.98
N ASP A 67 -9.12 -7.58 -2.07
CA ASP A 67 -8.81 -7.94 -3.46
C ASP A 67 -7.40 -7.51 -3.94
N SER A 68 -6.58 -6.96 -3.04
CA SER A 68 -5.13 -6.71 -3.22
C SER A 68 -4.33 -7.60 -2.27
N LEU A 69 -3.05 -7.80 -2.55
CA LEU A 69 -2.06 -8.35 -1.63
C LEU A 69 -1.19 -7.23 -1.04
N PRO A 70 -0.78 -7.33 0.24
CA PRO A 70 0.07 -6.35 0.87
C PRO A 70 1.54 -6.50 0.42
N ALA A 71 2.35 -5.47 0.63
CA ALA A 71 3.79 -5.59 0.54
C ALA A 71 4.33 -6.43 1.71
N ASN A 72 5.42 -7.16 1.47
CA ASN A 72 6.14 -7.89 2.51
C ASN A 72 7.08 -6.98 3.31
N LEU A 73 7.55 -5.90 2.67
CA LEU A 73 8.33 -4.83 3.30
C LEU A 73 8.14 -3.52 2.53
N GLU A 74 7.99 -2.41 3.26
CA GLU A 74 8.02 -1.06 2.71
C GLU A 74 9.35 -0.38 3.10
N THR A 75 10.13 0.07 2.11
CA THR A 75 11.49 0.61 2.32
C THR A 75 11.56 2.14 2.19
N GLY A 76 10.41 2.82 2.15
CA GLY A 76 10.31 4.28 2.02
C GLY A 76 10.62 4.78 0.61
N LEU A 77 11.23 5.96 0.50
CA LEU A 77 11.69 6.50 -0.78
C LEU A 77 12.87 5.67 -1.30
N GLY A 78 12.96 5.50 -2.61
CA GLY A 78 14.10 4.81 -3.22
C GLY A 78 13.94 4.64 -4.72
N SER A 79 15.01 4.21 -5.38
CA SER A 79 14.97 3.90 -6.81
C SER A 79 15.46 2.48 -7.02
N PRO A 80 14.56 1.48 -6.97
CA PRO A 80 14.90 0.08 -7.20
C PRO A 80 15.63 -0.14 -8.51
N THR A 81 16.61 -1.04 -8.49
CA THR A 81 17.35 -1.52 -9.67
C THR A 81 17.54 -3.04 -9.58
N GLY A 82 18.78 -3.53 -9.47
CA GLY A 82 19.08 -4.96 -9.42
C GLY A 82 18.59 -5.65 -8.14
N LEU A 83 18.15 -6.91 -8.28
CA LEU A 83 17.73 -7.81 -7.21
C LEU A 83 18.42 -9.15 -7.36
N VAL A 84 19.00 -9.68 -6.28
CA VAL A 84 19.63 -11.01 -6.31
C VAL A 84 19.60 -11.68 -4.93
N PHE A 85 19.32 -12.98 -4.88
CA PHE A 85 19.49 -13.76 -3.66
C PHE A 85 20.96 -14.17 -3.47
N GLY A 86 21.42 -14.18 -2.23
CA GLY A 86 22.77 -14.65 -1.87
C GLY A 86 22.98 -16.15 -1.95
N THR A 87 22.06 -16.91 -2.53
CA THR A 87 22.14 -18.38 -2.58
C THR A 87 23.43 -18.83 -3.28
N GLY A 88 24.23 -19.63 -2.58
CA GLY A 88 25.52 -20.12 -3.09
C GLY A 88 26.68 -19.10 -3.01
N CYS A 89 26.48 -17.93 -2.39
CA CYS A 89 27.57 -17.00 -2.14
C CYS A 89 28.53 -17.49 -1.04
N GLN A 90 29.70 -16.86 -0.94
CA GLN A 90 30.71 -17.15 0.10
C GLN A 90 30.62 -16.19 1.30
N PHE A 91 29.49 -15.49 1.47
CA PHE A 91 29.26 -14.61 2.62
C PHE A 91 28.80 -15.43 3.84
N PRO A 92 28.82 -14.84 5.06
CA PRO A 92 28.26 -15.49 6.24
C PRO A 92 26.82 -15.96 6.02
N HIS A 93 26.42 -16.99 6.76
CA HIS A 93 25.14 -17.69 6.56
C HIS A 93 23.90 -16.78 6.40
N PRO A 94 23.71 -15.71 7.21
CA PRO A 94 22.55 -14.82 7.04
C PRO A 94 22.44 -14.22 5.64
N TYR A 95 23.57 -13.92 4.99
CA TYR A 95 23.61 -13.35 3.66
C TYR A 95 23.37 -14.38 2.55
N GLN A 96 23.55 -15.67 2.81
CA GLN A 96 23.30 -16.71 1.82
C GLN A 96 21.81 -16.93 1.55
N GLN A 97 20.96 -16.49 2.48
CA GLN A 97 19.50 -16.55 2.40
C GLN A 97 18.87 -15.16 2.19
N ALA A 98 19.67 -14.10 2.18
CA ALA A 98 19.18 -12.74 2.03
C ALA A 98 18.88 -12.39 0.57
N LEU A 99 17.86 -11.56 0.36
CA LEU A 99 17.61 -10.85 -0.88
C LEU A 99 18.39 -9.53 -0.84
N PHE A 100 19.30 -9.33 -1.80
CA PHE A 100 20.01 -8.06 -1.98
C PHE A 100 19.21 -7.16 -2.92
N MET A 101 19.07 -5.88 -2.56
CA MET A 101 18.34 -4.88 -3.32
C MET A 101 19.18 -3.63 -3.55
N ALA A 102 19.33 -3.20 -4.81
CA ALA A 102 20.17 -2.07 -5.19
C ALA A 102 19.35 -0.78 -5.31
N ASP A 103 19.62 0.20 -4.43
CA ASP A 103 18.97 1.50 -4.39
C ASP A 103 19.82 2.53 -5.15
N TRP A 104 19.41 2.84 -6.37
CA TRP A 104 20.13 3.78 -7.23
C TRP A 104 20.13 5.20 -6.66
N GLN A 105 19.02 5.64 -6.04
CA GLN A 105 18.85 7.02 -5.59
C GLN A 105 19.70 7.31 -4.37
N HIS A 106 19.68 6.42 -3.37
CA HIS A 106 20.43 6.62 -2.13
C HIS A 106 21.86 6.10 -2.19
N GLY A 107 22.23 5.39 -3.26
CA GLY A 107 23.57 4.87 -3.43
C GLY A 107 23.92 3.82 -2.38
N ARG A 108 23.05 2.82 -2.24
CA ARG A 108 23.18 1.75 -1.24
C ARG A 108 22.70 0.41 -1.78
N ILE A 109 23.15 -0.65 -1.14
CA ILE A 109 22.64 -2.01 -1.26
C ILE A 109 22.03 -2.37 0.09
N LEU A 110 20.77 -2.76 0.07
CA LEU A 110 20.06 -3.33 1.21
C LEU A 110 20.16 -4.86 1.13
N ALA A 111 20.25 -5.51 2.28
CA ALA A 111 20.05 -6.95 2.40
C ALA A 111 18.78 -7.20 3.21
N VAL A 112 17.89 -8.03 2.68
CA VAL A 112 16.58 -8.34 3.25
C VAL A 112 16.59 -9.76 3.76
N THR A 113 16.26 -9.92 5.04
CA THR A 113 16.00 -11.21 5.65
C THR A 113 14.53 -11.53 5.51
N LEU A 114 14.20 -12.62 4.82
CA LEU A 114 12.84 -13.13 4.72
C LEU A 114 12.56 -14.12 5.85
N LYS A 115 11.44 -13.94 6.54
CA LYS A 115 10.94 -14.84 7.59
C LYS A 115 9.65 -15.50 7.10
N PRO A 116 9.62 -16.83 6.90
CA PRO A 116 8.41 -17.54 6.49
C PRO A 116 7.24 -17.27 7.45
N GLU A 117 6.11 -16.83 6.91
CA GLU A 117 4.90 -16.52 7.69
C GLU A 117 3.65 -16.88 6.88
N GLY A 118 2.94 -17.92 7.33
CA GLY A 118 1.83 -18.48 6.57
C GLY A 118 2.27 -18.92 5.16
N ALA A 119 1.44 -18.63 4.16
CA ALA A 119 1.70 -18.92 2.76
C ALA A 119 2.54 -17.83 2.05
N SER A 120 3.23 -16.99 2.82
CA SER A 120 4.12 -15.93 2.35
C SER A 120 5.24 -15.69 3.38
N TYR A 121 5.72 -14.46 3.46
CA TYR A 121 6.89 -14.05 4.25
C TYR A 121 6.67 -12.69 4.91
N SER A 122 7.18 -12.50 6.12
CA SER A 122 7.57 -11.17 6.61
C SER A 122 9.01 -10.87 6.23
N ALA A 123 9.39 -9.60 6.23
CA ALA A 123 10.70 -9.17 5.76
C ALA A 123 11.25 -8.00 6.60
N GLU A 124 12.56 -8.01 6.80
CA GLU A 124 13.31 -6.94 7.47
C GLU A 124 14.56 -6.63 6.67
N ASP A 125 14.81 -5.35 6.37
CA ASP A 125 16.03 -4.91 5.69
C ASP A 125 17.09 -4.40 6.67
N HIS A 126 18.34 -4.48 6.21
CA HIS A 126 19.46 -3.78 6.81
C HIS A 126 20.41 -3.28 5.72
N LEU A 127 21.15 -2.22 6.04
CA LEU A 127 22.15 -1.69 5.14
C LEU A 127 23.30 -2.70 4.99
N PHE A 128 23.54 -3.15 3.76
CA PHE A 128 24.67 -4.02 3.42
C PHE A 128 25.90 -3.21 3.00
N ALA A 129 25.71 -2.26 2.08
CA ALA A 129 26.78 -1.39 1.60
C ALA A 129 26.23 -0.03 1.18
N GLU A 130 27.00 1.04 1.39
CA GLU A 130 26.71 2.38 0.87
C GLU A 130 28.00 3.07 0.42
N GLY A 131 27.85 4.13 -0.37
CA GLY A 131 28.97 4.99 -0.74
C GLY A 131 28.49 6.34 -1.28
N GLY A 132 29.38 7.32 -1.31
CA GLY A 132 29.06 8.68 -1.73
C GLY A 132 29.56 9.03 -3.14
N PRO A 133 28.71 9.03 -4.17
CA PRO A 133 27.48 8.25 -4.34
C PRO A 133 27.78 6.88 -5.00
N LEU A 134 27.13 5.82 -4.52
CA LEU A 134 27.22 4.46 -5.06
C LEU A 134 25.95 4.12 -5.84
N ASN A 135 25.61 4.88 -6.89
CA ASN A 135 24.39 4.67 -7.68
C ASN A 135 24.39 3.29 -8.36
N VAL A 136 23.98 2.25 -7.63
CA VAL A 136 24.01 0.86 -8.08
C VAL A 136 22.95 0.68 -9.16
N CYS A 137 23.34 0.10 -10.30
CA CYS A 137 22.44 -0.13 -11.44
C CYS A 137 22.02 -1.60 -11.57
N ASP A 138 22.88 -2.52 -11.18
CA ASP A 138 22.60 -3.96 -11.21
C ASP A 138 23.67 -4.73 -10.40
N MET A 139 23.36 -5.96 -10.00
CA MET A 139 24.26 -6.84 -9.26
C MET A 139 24.01 -8.32 -9.47
N THR A 140 25.06 -9.12 -9.33
CA THR A 140 24.98 -10.60 -9.39
C THR A 140 26.07 -11.24 -8.54
N PHE A 141 25.82 -12.43 -8.03
CA PHE A 141 26.88 -13.27 -7.47
C PHE A 141 27.63 -13.99 -8.59
N GLY A 142 28.97 -13.95 -8.52
CA GLY A 142 29.85 -14.67 -9.45
C GLY A 142 30.06 -16.13 -9.05
N PRO A 143 30.67 -16.96 -9.93
CA PRO A 143 30.99 -18.36 -9.63
C PRO A 143 32.01 -18.53 -8.49
N ASP A 144 32.72 -17.46 -8.14
CA ASP A 144 33.61 -17.40 -6.98
C ASP A 144 32.90 -17.00 -5.68
N GLY A 145 31.56 -16.89 -5.71
CA GLY A 145 30.71 -16.54 -4.57
C GLY A 145 30.84 -15.10 -4.09
N ALA A 146 31.48 -14.22 -4.87
CA ALA A 146 31.57 -12.79 -4.59
C ALA A 146 30.40 -12.03 -5.22
N LEU A 147 29.95 -10.95 -4.59
CA LEU A 147 28.96 -10.04 -5.17
C LEU A 147 29.67 -9.07 -6.13
N TYR A 148 29.21 -9.03 -7.38
CA TYR A 148 29.62 -8.06 -8.38
C TYR A 148 28.48 -7.10 -8.62
N PHE A 149 28.78 -5.80 -8.70
CA PHE A 149 27.77 -4.81 -9.01
C PHE A 149 28.36 -3.68 -9.85
N ILE A 150 27.50 -3.06 -10.65
CA ILE A 150 27.84 -1.92 -11.48
C ILE A 150 27.20 -0.65 -10.92
N THR A 151 27.88 0.48 -11.08
CA THR A 151 27.33 1.81 -10.81
C THR A 151 27.28 2.64 -12.07
N GLY A 152 26.44 3.68 -12.08
CA GLY A 152 26.41 4.67 -13.15
C GLY A 152 25.03 5.25 -13.40
N GLY A 153 24.73 5.56 -14.66
CA GLY A 153 23.47 6.18 -15.08
C GLY A 153 23.53 7.71 -15.05
N ARG A 154 22.61 8.35 -15.79
CA ARG A 154 22.51 9.83 -15.91
C ARG A 154 23.85 10.56 -16.20
N ARG A 155 24.68 9.98 -17.07
CA ARG A 155 26.02 10.50 -17.45
C ARG A 155 27.05 10.54 -16.30
N SER A 156 26.79 9.87 -15.19
CA SER A 156 27.79 9.65 -14.14
C SER A 156 28.86 8.64 -14.59
N GLN A 157 30.03 8.70 -13.96
CA GLN A 157 31.10 7.73 -14.19
C GLN A 157 30.64 6.33 -13.75
N SER A 158 30.73 5.36 -14.65
CA SER A 158 30.44 3.96 -14.32
C SER A 158 31.63 3.28 -13.64
N GLY A 159 31.33 2.32 -12.78
CA GLY A 159 32.30 1.46 -12.12
C GLY A 159 31.81 0.02 -12.00
N LEU A 160 32.75 -0.93 -11.96
CA LEU A 160 32.50 -2.33 -11.63
C LEU A 160 33.19 -2.64 -10.30
N TYR A 161 32.40 -3.13 -9.35
CA TYR A 161 32.86 -3.43 -8.00
C TYR A 161 32.71 -4.92 -7.72
N ARG A 162 33.57 -5.41 -6.82
CA ARG A 162 33.54 -6.78 -6.31
C ARG A 162 33.63 -6.76 -4.79
N VAL A 163 32.66 -7.37 -4.12
CA VAL A 163 32.62 -7.54 -2.67
C VAL A 163 32.88 -9.02 -2.36
N ARG A 164 33.89 -9.28 -1.52
CA ARG A 164 34.22 -10.62 -1.05
C ARG A 164 34.34 -10.64 0.47
N TYR A 165 33.83 -11.68 1.08
CA TYR A 165 34.07 -11.95 2.49
C TYR A 165 35.50 -12.43 2.69
N ARG A 166 36.19 -11.93 3.72
CA ARG A 166 37.57 -12.31 4.08
C ARG A 166 37.67 -12.89 5.49
N GLY A 167 36.55 -13.01 6.20
CA GLY A 167 36.52 -13.59 7.52
C GLY A 167 36.55 -15.13 7.48
N PRO A 168 36.64 -15.77 8.66
CA PRO A 168 36.54 -17.22 8.75
C PRO A 168 35.15 -17.69 8.33
N ALA A 169 35.05 -18.89 7.76
CA ALA A 169 33.74 -19.48 7.50
C ALA A 169 32.96 -19.62 8.82
N GLU A 170 31.79 -18.98 8.91
CA GLU A 170 30.88 -19.13 10.03
C GLU A 170 29.89 -20.26 9.74
N PRO A 171 29.78 -21.27 10.62
CA PRO A 171 28.77 -22.29 10.45
C PRO A 171 27.37 -21.68 10.56
N ALA A 172 26.42 -22.26 9.82
CA ALA A 172 25.01 -21.92 9.98
C ALA A 172 24.61 -22.02 11.46
N ALA A 173 23.90 -21.00 11.96
CA ALA A 173 23.27 -21.12 13.26
C ALA A 173 22.33 -22.34 13.23
N THR A 174 22.40 -23.17 14.26
CA THR A 174 21.45 -24.28 14.38
C THR A 174 20.10 -23.67 14.74
N PRO A 175 19.06 -23.84 13.91
CA PRO A 175 17.77 -23.27 14.22
C PRO A 175 17.21 -23.96 15.47
N SER A 176 16.51 -23.20 16.29
CA SER A 176 15.75 -23.70 17.42
C SER A 176 14.61 -24.63 16.95
N ALA A 177 14.10 -25.45 17.87
CA ALA A 177 12.95 -26.31 17.57
C ALA A 177 11.71 -25.51 17.19
N GLU A 178 11.55 -24.30 17.74
CA GLU A 178 10.45 -23.39 17.43
C GLU A 178 10.58 -22.83 16.00
N GLU A 179 11.77 -22.40 15.60
CA GLU A 179 12.04 -21.93 14.23
C GLU A 179 11.79 -23.04 13.20
N LEU A 180 12.22 -24.27 13.48
CA LEU A 180 11.96 -25.42 12.60
C LEU A 180 10.47 -25.75 12.49
N ALA A 181 9.72 -25.63 13.58
CA ALA A 181 8.28 -25.86 13.57
C ALA A 181 7.54 -24.77 12.80
N ALA A 182 7.93 -23.50 12.99
CA ALA A 182 7.37 -22.37 12.27
C ALA A 182 7.64 -22.46 10.76
N ASP A 183 8.88 -22.75 10.37
CA ASP A 183 9.27 -22.92 8.97
C ASP A 183 8.51 -24.08 8.31
N LYS A 184 8.41 -25.23 8.99
CA LYS A 184 7.61 -26.36 8.50
C LYS A 184 6.14 -25.99 8.32
N SER A 185 5.55 -25.25 9.26
CA SER A 185 4.16 -24.78 9.16
C SER A 185 3.99 -23.83 7.98
N ALA A 186 4.90 -22.88 7.79
CA ALA A 186 4.84 -21.93 6.68
C ALA A 186 5.03 -22.64 5.33
N SER A 187 5.96 -23.61 5.25
CA SER A 187 6.16 -24.44 4.07
C SER A 187 4.89 -25.22 3.68
N GLN A 188 4.17 -25.78 4.67
CA GLN A 188 2.88 -26.43 4.43
C GLN A 188 1.82 -25.45 3.91
N SER A 189 1.77 -24.23 4.44
CA SER A 189 0.87 -23.17 3.94
C SER A 189 1.23 -22.75 2.51
N ARG A 190 2.51 -22.58 2.16
CA ARG A 190 2.95 -22.31 0.78
C ARG A 190 2.58 -23.46 -0.16
N GLN A 191 2.77 -24.70 0.27
CA GLN A 191 2.36 -25.87 -0.51
C GLN A 191 0.85 -25.90 -0.74
N LEU A 192 0.05 -25.56 0.27
CA LEU A 192 -1.40 -25.43 0.15
C LEU A 192 -1.77 -24.31 -0.83
N ARG A 193 -1.13 -23.13 -0.75
CA ARG A 193 -1.32 -22.05 -1.73
C ARG A 193 -1.09 -22.55 -3.15
N HIS A 194 0.02 -23.22 -3.41
CA HIS A 194 0.31 -23.83 -4.72
C HIS A 194 -0.73 -24.86 -5.17
N GLN A 195 -1.37 -25.57 -4.25
CA GLN A 195 -2.48 -26.47 -4.60
C GLN A 195 -3.73 -25.71 -5.02
N LEU A 196 -4.08 -24.63 -4.32
CA LEU A 196 -5.24 -23.78 -4.66
C LEU A 196 -5.02 -23.04 -6.00
N GLU A 197 -3.79 -22.58 -6.25
CA GLU A 197 -3.44 -21.84 -7.47
C GLU A 197 -3.57 -22.67 -8.76
N LYS A 198 -3.63 -24.00 -8.66
CA LYS A 198 -3.92 -24.88 -9.82
C LYS A 198 -5.30 -24.60 -10.43
N TYR A 199 -6.23 -24.06 -9.64
CA TYR A 199 -7.58 -23.70 -10.11
C TYR A 199 -7.64 -22.30 -10.75
N HIS A 200 -6.52 -21.57 -10.89
CA HIS A 200 -6.51 -20.22 -11.47
C HIS A 200 -6.62 -20.21 -13.01
N THR A 201 -6.42 -21.33 -13.68
CA THR A 201 -6.30 -21.38 -15.14
C THR A 201 -7.27 -22.34 -15.81
N ALA A 202 -8.04 -23.11 -15.04
CA ALA A 202 -8.98 -24.09 -15.55
C ALA A 202 -10.22 -24.24 -14.66
N VAL A 203 -11.34 -24.55 -15.30
CA VAL A 203 -12.56 -24.99 -14.63
C VAL A 203 -12.37 -26.44 -14.20
N ASP A 204 -12.72 -26.75 -12.95
CA ASP A 204 -12.66 -28.11 -12.40
C ASP A 204 -13.88 -28.37 -11.51
N VAL A 205 -14.50 -29.53 -11.68
CA VAL A 205 -15.69 -29.95 -10.93
C VAL A 205 -15.43 -30.08 -9.42
N ALA A 206 -14.18 -30.31 -9.01
CA ALA A 206 -13.76 -30.38 -7.62
C ALA A 206 -13.31 -29.02 -7.05
N ALA A 207 -13.15 -27.98 -7.89
CA ALA A 207 -12.57 -26.70 -7.48
C ALA A 207 -13.36 -26.04 -6.36
N VAL A 208 -14.68 -25.93 -6.51
CA VAL A 208 -15.52 -25.21 -5.53
C VAL A 208 -15.38 -25.85 -4.14
N ASP A 209 -15.47 -27.17 -4.03
CA ASP A 209 -15.35 -27.87 -2.74
C ASP A 209 -13.93 -27.77 -2.15
N ALA A 210 -12.90 -27.76 -2.99
CA ALA A 210 -11.52 -27.58 -2.55
C ALA A 210 -11.23 -26.15 -2.09
N LEU A 211 -11.78 -25.13 -2.75
CA LEU A 211 -11.50 -23.72 -2.51
C LEU A 211 -12.33 -23.14 -1.35
N TRP A 212 -13.60 -23.55 -1.22
CA TRP A 212 -14.57 -22.94 -0.30
C TRP A 212 -14.08 -22.83 1.15
N PRO A 213 -13.47 -23.87 1.76
CA PRO A 213 -13.01 -23.78 3.15
C PRO A 213 -11.98 -22.67 3.37
N HIS A 214 -11.16 -22.37 2.36
CA HIS A 214 -10.04 -21.43 2.44
C HIS A 214 -10.41 -19.97 2.20
N LEU A 215 -11.62 -19.67 1.71
CA LEU A 215 -12.10 -18.28 1.57
C LEU A 215 -12.22 -17.57 2.93
N GLY A 216 -12.29 -18.31 4.04
CA GLY A 216 -12.32 -17.80 5.42
C GLY A 216 -11.03 -18.04 6.19
N SER A 217 -9.91 -18.33 5.53
CA SER A 217 -8.61 -18.49 6.20
C SER A 217 -8.17 -17.17 6.85
N GLU A 218 -7.51 -17.18 8.02
CA GLU A 218 -6.88 -15.95 8.55
C GLU A 218 -5.63 -15.55 7.71
N ASP A 219 -5.05 -16.49 6.97
CA ASP A 219 -3.97 -16.23 6.03
C ASP A 219 -4.52 -15.61 4.73
N ARG A 220 -4.25 -14.32 4.55
CA ARG A 220 -4.71 -13.55 3.38
C ARG A 220 -4.21 -14.11 2.05
N TRP A 221 -3.04 -14.74 2.02
CA TRP A 221 -2.47 -15.31 0.79
C TRP A 221 -3.23 -16.58 0.38
N LEU A 222 -3.61 -17.42 1.35
CA LEU A 222 -4.51 -18.56 1.11
C LEU A 222 -5.91 -18.10 0.73
N ARG A 223 -6.47 -17.09 1.41
CA ARG A 223 -7.76 -16.50 1.02
C ARG A 223 -7.74 -15.98 -0.41
N SER A 224 -6.68 -15.27 -0.79
CA SER A 224 -6.54 -14.70 -2.14
C SER A 224 -6.44 -15.78 -3.21
N ALA A 225 -5.62 -16.83 -2.99
CA ALA A 225 -5.54 -17.97 -3.91
C ALA A 225 -6.90 -18.69 -4.03
N ALA A 226 -7.60 -18.91 -2.91
CA ALA A 226 -8.93 -19.49 -2.93
C ALA A 226 -9.94 -18.63 -3.71
N ARG A 227 -9.92 -17.31 -3.49
CA ARG A 227 -10.81 -16.34 -4.15
C ARG A 227 -10.58 -16.30 -5.65
N VAL A 228 -9.32 -16.18 -6.10
CA VAL A 228 -8.96 -16.16 -7.53
C VAL A 228 -9.30 -17.49 -8.19
N GLY A 229 -9.07 -18.62 -7.53
CA GLY A 229 -9.52 -19.92 -8.03
C GLY A 229 -11.04 -19.98 -8.22
N LEU A 230 -11.82 -19.43 -7.27
CA LEU A 230 -13.28 -19.40 -7.32
C LEU A 230 -13.81 -18.46 -8.42
N GLU A 231 -13.17 -17.31 -8.63
CA GLU A 231 -13.44 -16.37 -9.73
C GLU A 231 -13.34 -17.05 -11.11
N ASN A 232 -12.53 -18.11 -11.23
CA ASN A 232 -12.37 -18.88 -12.47
C ASN A 232 -13.34 -20.06 -12.61
N GLN A 233 -14.30 -20.24 -11.68
CA GLN A 233 -15.31 -21.31 -11.75
C GLN A 233 -16.69 -20.77 -12.17
N PRO A 234 -17.52 -21.56 -12.89
CA PRO A 234 -18.86 -21.15 -13.28
C PRO A 234 -19.73 -20.74 -12.08
N LEU A 235 -20.38 -19.56 -12.18
CA LEU A 235 -21.13 -18.93 -11.08
C LEU A 235 -22.28 -19.79 -10.54
N ASP A 236 -22.94 -20.56 -11.40
CA ASP A 236 -24.06 -21.44 -11.05
C ASP A 236 -23.66 -22.58 -10.09
N GLN A 237 -22.37 -22.93 -10.05
CA GLN A 237 -21.85 -24.00 -9.19
C GLN A 237 -21.71 -23.58 -7.72
N TRP A 238 -21.64 -22.28 -7.41
CA TRP A 238 -21.21 -21.85 -6.07
C TRP A 238 -21.92 -20.63 -5.48
N THR A 239 -22.50 -19.73 -6.28
CA THR A 239 -23.14 -18.50 -5.75
C THR A 239 -24.27 -18.80 -4.77
N HIS A 240 -25.02 -19.89 -4.99
CA HIS A 240 -26.08 -20.34 -4.08
C HIS A 240 -25.59 -20.69 -2.66
N ARG A 241 -24.29 -20.99 -2.48
CA ARG A 241 -23.70 -21.33 -1.18
C ARG A 241 -23.56 -20.11 -0.26
N ILE A 242 -23.50 -18.89 -0.81
CA ILE A 242 -23.29 -17.65 -0.05
C ILE A 242 -24.39 -17.41 0.98
N GLY A 243 -25.66 -17.64 0.62
CA GLY A 243 -26.80 -17.42 1.52
C GLY A 243 -26.86 -18.38 2.71
N ALA A 244 -26.20 -19.54 2.61
CA ALA A 244 -26.12 -20.54 3.68
C ALA A 244 -24.83 -20.44 4.51
N GLU A 245 -23.84 -19.66 4.05
CA GLU A 245 -22.55 -19.53 4.72
C GLU A 245 -22.67 -18.73 6.03
N ARG A 246 -22.08 -19.28 7.09
CA ARG A 246 -22.17 -18.71 8.44
C ARG A 246 -20.88 -18.06 8.89
N ASP A 247 -19.76 -18.44 8.30
CA ASP A 247 -18.49 -17.77 8.54
C ASP A 247 -18.48 -16.39 7.84
N PRO A 248 -18.38 -15.28 8.58
CA PRO A 248 -18.54 -13.95 8.01
C PRO A 248 -17.42 -13.58 7.03
N LEU A 249 -16.18 -14.01 7.29
CA LEU A 249 -15.04 -13.72 6.42
C LEU A 249 -15.11 -14.53 5.12
N ARG A 250 -15.47 -15.82 5.21
CA ARG A 250 -15.69 -16.69 4.07
C ARG A 250 -16.81 -16.17 3.18
N ARG A 251 -17.93 -15.79 3.78
CA ARG A 251 -19.09 -15.25 3.06
C ARG A 251 -18.74 -13.94 2.37
N ALA A 252 -18.08 -13.01 3.06
CA ALA A 252 -17.67 -11.75 2.47
C ALA A 252 -16.67 -11.96 1.31
N THR A 253 -15.70 -12.87 1.48
CA THR A 253 -14.72 -13.20 0.43
C THR A 253 -15.39 -13.86 -0.79
N ALA A 254 -16.39 -14.72 -0.59
CA ALA A 254 -17.19 -15.29 -1.68
C ALA A 254 -18.03 -14.22 -2.41
N MET A 255 -18.60 -13.26 -1.68
CA MET A 255 -19.30 -12.11 -2.29
C MET A 255 -18.34 -11.22 -3.10
N LEU A 256 -17.11 -11.02 -2.60
CA LEU A 256 -16.06 -10.29 -3.32
C LEU A 256 -15.64 -11.02 -4.59
N ALA A 257 -15.44 -12.34 -4.53
CA ALA A 257 -15.20 -13.15 -5.72
C ALA A 257 -16.32 -12.97 -6.75
N TRP A 258 -17.59 -13.02 -6.31
CA TRP A 258 -18.73 -12.89 -7.21
C TRP A 258 -18.76 -11.51 -7.85
N MET A 259 -18.62 -10.45 -7.06
CA MET A 259 -18.64 -9.06 -7.54
C MET A 259 -17.54 -8.74 -8.55
N ARG A 260 -16.38 -9.42 -8.47
CA ARG A 260 -15.27 -9.21 -9.41
C ARG A 260 -15.58 -9.76 -10.81
N VAL A 261 -16.30 -10.87 -10.91
CA VAL A 261 -16.66 -11.49 -12.20
C VAL A 261 -18.13 -11.28 -12.60
N ALA A 262 -18.89 -10.58 -11.76
CA ALA A 262 -20.31 -10.28 -11.93
C ALA A 262 -20.63 -9.42 -13.16
N THR A 263 -21.83 -9.63 -13.70
CA THR A 263 -22.56 -8.67 -14.55
C THR A 263 -23.25 -7.60 -13.69
N ALA A 264 -23.81 -6.56 -14.32
CA ALA A 264 -24.60 -5.55 -13.60
C ALA A 264 -25.85 -6.14 -12.90
N ALA A 265 -26.45 -7.20 -13.46
CA ALA A 265 -27.60 -7.88 -12.85
C ALA A 265 -27.19 -8.66 -11.59
N ASP A 266 -26.04 -9.33 -11.62
CA ASP A 266 -25.47 -10.00 -10.44
C ASP A 266 -25.17 -8.99 -9.32
N GLY A 267 -24.66 -7.81 -9.68
CA GLY A 267 -24.38 -6.73 -8.72
C GLY A 267 -25.59 -6.39 -7.85
N LEU A 268 -26.79 -6.34 -8.44
CA LEU A 268 -28.03 -6.08 -7.71
C LEU A 268 -28.31 -7.17 -6.66
N ILE A 269 -28.15 -8.44 -7.05
CA ILE A 269 -28.39 -9.59 -6.16
C ILE A 269 -27.40 -9.57 -4.99
N ILE A 270 -26.12 -9.30 -5.28
CA ILE A 270 -25.05 -9.24 -4.28
C ILE A 270 -25.32 -8.12 -3.25
N LEU A 271 -25.72 -6.93 -3.71
CA LEU A 271 -26.05 -5.81 -2.82
C LEU A 271 -27.26 -6.12 -1.94
N GLN A 272 -28.30 -6.77 -2.49
CA GLN A 272 -29.44 -7.19 -1.69
C GLN A 272 -29.07 -8.25 -0.65
N GLU A 273 -28.18 -9.19 -1.02
CA GLU A 273 -27.66 -10.20 -0.10
C GLU A 273 -26.85 -9.56 1.04
N TRP A 274 -26.05 -8.53 0.73
CA TRP A 274 -25.36 -7.73 1.73
C TRP A 274 -26.35 -7.03 2.69
N CYS A 275 -27.38 -6.38 2.17
CA CYS A 275 -28.40 -5.72 3.00
C CYS A 275 -29.10 -6.69 3.95
N ARG A 276 -29.27 -7.96 3.58
CA ARG A 276 -29.90 -9.00 4.42
C ARG A 276 -28.92 -9.69 5.37
N SER A 277 -27.61 -9.53 5.17
CA SER A 277 -26.57 -10.14 5.99
C SER A 277 -26.45 -9.49 7.38
N SER A 278 -26.01 -10.27 8.37
CA SER A 278 -25.52 -9.69 9.62
C SER A 278 -24.17 -8.98 9.37
N LEU A 279 -23.98 -7.80 9.96
CA LEU A 279 -22.69 -7.11 9.89
C LEU A 279 -21.59 -7.96 10.55
N PRO A 280 -20.46 -8.17 9.85
CA PRO A 280 -19.30 -8.82 10.46
C PRO A 280 -18.74 -8.01 11.63
N THR A 281 -18.14 -8.72 12.60
CA THR A 281 -17.50 -8.10 13.77
C THR A 281 -15.99 -7.87 13.57
N THR A 282 -15.37 -8.49 12.55
CA THR A 282 -13.96 -8.32 12.23
C THR A 282 -13.77 -7.29 11.13
N ASP A 283 -12.72 -6.47 11.25
CA ASP A 283 -12.40 -5.42 10.27
C ASP A 283 -12.19 -6.00 8.86
N ASP A 284 -11.51 -7.15 8.73
CA ASP A 284 -11.27 -7.79 7.42
C ASP A 284 -12.57 -8.14 6.70
N ALA A 285 -13.51 -8.79 7.39
CA ALA A 285 -14.79 -9.17 6.79
C ALA A 285 -15.67 -7.93 6.52
N LEU A 286 -15.66 -6.95 7.43
CA LEU A 286 -16.40 -5.70 7.27
C LEU A 286 -15.89 -4.89 6.07
N LEU A 287 -14.57 -4.66 5.99
CA LEU A 287 -13.94 -3.97 4.87
C LEU A 287 -14.15 -4.71 3.55
N THR A 288 -14.19 -6.05 3.57
CA THR A 288 -14.55 -6.85 2.39
C THR A 288 -15.98 -6.53 1.91
N CYS A 289 -16.95 -6.47 2.83
CA CYS A 289 -18.33 -6.13 2.48
C CYS A 289 -18.46 -4.69 1.93
N LEU A 290 -17.78 -3.72 2.55
CA LEU A 290 -17.74 -2.34 2.06
C LEU A 290 -17.08 -2.27 0.66
N ARG A 291 -16.03 -3.07 0.44
CA ARG A 291 -15.37 -3.19 -0.86
C ARG A 291 -16.27 -3.80 -1.93
N VAL A 292 -17.09 -4.80 -1.58
CA VAL A 292 -18.13 -5.35 -2.48
C VAL A 292 -19.08 -4.24 -2.93
N ALA A 293 -19.56 -3.42 -1.99
CA ALA A 293 -20.44 -2.31 -2.31
C ALA A 293 -19.77 -1.25 -3.19
N SER A 294 -18.51 -0.90 -2.90
CA SER A 294 -17.78 0.09 -3.68
C SER A 294 -17.53 -0.38 -5.11
N ILE A 295 -17.20 -1.65 -5.32
CA ILE A 295 -17.07 -2.22 -6.68
C ILE A 295 -18.43 -2.21 -7.40
N ALA A 296 -19.52 -2.57 -6.72
CA ALA A 296 -20.86 -2.57 -7.33
C ALA A 296 -21.25 -1.18 -7.86
N LEU A 297 -21.04 -0.15 -7.05
CA LEU A 297 -21.34 1.24 -7.40
C LEU A 297 -20.40 1.75 -8.51
N ALA A 298 -19.10 1.44 -8.42
CA ALA A 298 -18.13 1.82 -9.45
C ALA A 298 -18.39 1.16 -10.82
N ARG A 299 -19.09 0.01 -10.84
CA ARG A 299 -19.54 -0.67 -12.06
C ARG A 299 -20.97 -0.27 -12.47
N GLU A 300 -21.50 0.81 -11.90
CA GLU A 300 -22.82 1.36 -12.23
C GLU A 300 -23.96 0.35 -12.07
N THR A 301 -23.88 -0.50 -11.04
CA THR A 301 -24.99 -1.41 -10.69
C THR A 301 -26.27 -0.59 -10.49
N PRO A 302 -27.41 -0.97 -11.11
CA PRO A 302 -28.64 -0.17 -11.03
C PRO A 302 -29.26 -0.24 -9.62
N VAL A 303 -28.96 0.76 -8.79
CA VAL A 303 -29.49 0.85 -7.42
C VAL A 303 -30.84 1.57 -7.43
N THR A 304 -31.92 0.85 -7.12
CA THR A 304 -33.26 1.45 -6.92
C THR A 304 -33.31 2.29 -5.64
N ASN A 305 -34.28 3.19 -5.52
CA ASN A 305 -34.45 4.01 -4.30
C ASN A 305 -34.62 3.16 -3.02
N ASP A 306 -35.31 2.03 -3.12
CA ASP A 306 -35.51 1.12 -1.99
C ASP A 306 -34.18 0.45 -1.59
N LEU A 307 -33.43 -0.08 -2.57
CA LEU A 307 -32.13 -0.68 -2.29
C LEU A 307 -31.14 0.35 -1.75
N ARG A 308 -31.13 1.56 -2.32
CA ARG A 308 -30.33 2.68 -1.82
C ARG A 308 -30.62 2.95 -0.34
N SER A 309 -31.90 2.98 0.05
CA SER A 309 -32.30 3.17 1.44
C SER A 309 -31.78 2.05 2.34
N SER A 310 -31.95 0.79 1.93
CA SER A 310 -31.42 -0.37 2.68
C SER A 310 -29.89 -0.40 2.79
N LEU A 311 -29.17 0.06 1.76
CA LEU A 311 -27.71 0.19 1.80
C LEU A 311 -27.28 1.26 2.80
N LEU A 312 -27.94 2.42 2.80
CA LEU A 312 -27.66 3.51 3.74
C LEU A 312 -27.93 3.10 5.19
N GLU A 313 -29.05 2.42 5.46
CA GLU A 313 -29.34 1.86 6.77
C GLU A 313 -28.23 0.91 7.22
N ARG A 314 -27.81 -0.01 6.34
CA ARG A 314 -26.73 -0.96 6.62
C ARG A 314 -25.39 -0.27 6.90
N ILE A 315 -25.05 0.77 6.14
CA ILE A 315 -23.79 1.52 6.30
C ILE A 315 -23.79 2.29 7.63
N ILE A 316 -24.92 2.88 8.02
CA ILE A 316 -25.04 3.66 9.26
C ILE A 316 -24.96 2.78 10.52
N GLU A 317 -25.35 1.51 10.43
CA GLU A 317 -25.18 0.53 11.50
C GLU A 317 -23.70 0.19 11.80
N VAL A 318 -22.79 0.46 10.86
CA VAL A 318 -21.37 0.15 11.04
C VAL A 318 -20.72 1.12 12.04
N ASP A 319 -20.07 0.56 13.05
CA ASP A 319 -19.32 1.32 14.06
C ASP A 319 -17.99 1.88 13.49
N ALA A 320 -18.07 3.05 12.86
CA ALA A 320 -16.92 3.77 12.28
C ALA A 320 -15.96 4.40 13.32
N SER A 321 -16.25 4.27 14.62
CA SER A 321 -15.43 4.91 15.67
C SER A 321 -14.11 4.19 15.89
N LYS A 322 -14.06 2.87 15.61
CA LYS A 322 -12.94 1.99 15.96
C LYS A 322 -11.81 1.95 14.93
N SER A 323 -12.10 2.32 13.68
CA SER A 323 -11.18 2.09 12.58
C SER A 323 -11.25 3.22 11.55
N THR A 324 -10.12 3.90 11.33
CA THR A 324 -10.01 4.98 10.36
C THR A 324 -10.21 4.47 8.92
N THR A 325 -9.75 3.26 8.62
CA THR A 325 -9.93 2.65 7.28
C THR A 325 -11.40 2.37 7.01
N VAL A 326 -12.12 1.79 7.98
CA VAL A 326 -13.58 1.61 7.89
C VAL A 326 -14.29 2.95 7.69
N ARG A 327 -13.89 3.99 8.42
CA ARG A 327 -14.46 5.33 8.29
C ARG A 327 -14.24 5.94 6.91
N ARG A 328 -13.06 5.76 6.31
CA ARG A 328 -12.76 6.21 4.94
C ARG A 328 -13.67 5.54 3.90
N GLU A 329 -13.87 4.23 4.02
CA GLU A 329 -14.75 3.48 3.10
C GLU A 329 -16.22 3.87 3.27
N ILE A 330 -16.67 4.05 4.52
CA ILE A 330 -18.03 4.56 4.79
C ILE A 330 -18.21 5.96 4.21
N ALA A 331 -17.23 6.85 4.35
CA ALA A 331 -17.31 8.19 3.77
C ALA A 331 -17.51 8.14 2.25
N GLU A 332 -16.71 7.34 1.53
CA GLU A 332 -16.86 7.15 0.07
C GLU A 332 -18.25 6.64 -0.30
N LEU A 333 -18.77 5.63 0.42
CA LEU A 333 -20.09 5.06 0.14
C LEU A 333 -21.25 6.02 0.45
N LEU A 334 -21.19 6.76 1.56
CA LEU A 334 -22.20 7.76 1.92
C LEU A 334 -22.28 8.88 0.87
N ILE A 335 -21.11 9.30 0.36
CA ILE A 335 -21.04 10.30 -0.71
C ILE A 335 -21.57 9.73 -2.03
N ALA A 336 -21.13 8.53 -2.43
CA ALA A 336 -21.57 7.90 -3.67
C ALA A 336 -23.09 7.60 -3.69
N LEU A 337 -23.68 7.30 -2.53
CA LEU A 337 -25.12 7.10 -2.38
C LEU A 337 -25.88 8.40 -2.11
N SER A 338 -25.22 9.56 -2.09
CA SER A 338 -25.82 10.87 -1.79
C SER A 338 -26.65 10.86 -0.50
N ALA A 339 -26.12 10.30 0.61
CA ALA A 339 -26.86 10.24 1.87
C ALA A 339 -27.13 11.65 2.41
N ASN A 340 -28.35 11.90 2.92
CA ASN A 340 -28.77 13.26 3.29
C ASN A 340 -27.88 13.92 4.36
N ASP A 341 -27.34 13.13 5.28
CA ASP A 341 -26.45 13.55 6.37
C ASP A 341 -24.97 13.24 6.08
N ALA A 342 -24.62 12.87 4.84
CA ALA A 342 -23.25 12.49 4.47
C ALA A 342 -22.26 13.62 4.77
N LEU A 343 -22.57 14.85 4.34
CA LEU A 343 -21.69 16.00 4.56
C LEU A 343 -21.46 16.29 6.04
N ASP A 344 -22.52 16.27 6.86
CA ASP A 344 -22.39 16.55 8.29
C ASP A 344 -21.49 15.51 8.99
N ARG A 345 -21.64 14.24 8.62
CA ARG A 345 -20.79 13.16 9.15
C ARG A 345 -19.34 13.29 8.71
N VAL A 346 -19.11 13.40 7.40
CA VAL A 346 -17.76 13.40 6.83
C VAL A 346 -17.00 14.66 7.25
N LEU A 347 -17.65 15.82 7.29
CA LEU A 347 -17.02 17.06 7.76
C LEU A 347 -16.78 17.06 9.29
N SER A 348 -17.60 16.34 10.07
CA SER A 348 -17.29 16.09 11.49
C SER A 348 -16.04 15.22 11.66
N TRP A 349 -15.83 14.23 10.78
CA TRP A 349 -14.63 13.41 10.78
C TRP A 349 -13.39 14.18 10.30
N LEU A 350 -13.53 15.00 9.26
CA LEU A 350 -12.49 15.92 8.80
C LEU A 350 -11.97 16.79 9.95
N ALA A 351 -12.88 17.43 10.71
CA ALA A 351 -12.51 18.29 11.83
C ALA A 351 -11.80 17.56 12.99
N LYS A 352 -11.97 16.25 13.10
CA LYS A 352 -11.34 15.39 14.13
C LYS A 352 -10.08 14.68 13.65
N SER A 353 -9.73 14.83 12.36
CA SER A 353 -8.64 14.10 11.75
C SER A 353 -7.29 14.74 12.05
N SER A 354 -6.37 13.95 12.61
CA SER A 354 -5.02 14.40 12.93
C SER A 354 -4.02 14.23 11.78
N SER A 355 -4.26 13.28 10.86
CA SER A 355 -3.38 13.06 9.70
C SER A 355 -3.84 13.88 8.49
N GLN A 356 -2.88 14.41 7.73
CA GLN A 356 -3.22 15.13 6.50
C GLN A 356 -3.82 14.19 5.45
N GLU A 357 -3.41 12.92 5.43
CA GLU A 357 -3.93 11.91 4.52
C GLU A 357 -5.42 11.64 4.78
N ASP A 358 -5.84 11.58 6.04
CA ASP A 358 -7.26 11.49 6.38
C ASP A 358 -8.03 12.73 5.93
N GLN A 359 -7.49 13.92 6.23
CA GLN A 359 -8.14 15.16 5.86
C GLN A 359 -8.32 15.29 4.35
N ILE A 360 -7.26 15.01 3.57
CA ILE A 360 -7.29 15.03 2.10
C ILE A 360 -8.27 13.97 1.58
N HIS A 361 -8.31 12.77 2.16
CA HIS A 361 -9.28 11.73 1.78
C HIS A 361 -10.73 12.22 1.94
N TYR A 362 -11.08 12.79 3.10
CA TYR A 362 -12.43 13.29 3.34
C TYR A 362 -12.80 14.45 2.43
N VAL A 363 -11.88 15.38 2.18
CA VAL A 363 -12.15 16.50 1.27
C VAL A 363 -12.30 16.01 -0.17
N HIS A 364 -11.43 15.09 -0.61
CA HIS A 364 -11.53 14.44 -1.91
C HIS A 364 -12.85 13.67 -2.08
N ALA A 365 -13.39 13.07 -1.01
CA ALA A 365 -14.73 12.49 -1.00
C ALA A 365 -15.82 13.55 -1.17
N VAL A 366 -15.91 14.54 -0.27
CA VAL A 366 -17.05 15.48 -0.29
C VAL A 366 -17.13 16.33 -1.55
N ILE A 367 -16.02 16.65 -2.23
CA ILE A 367 -16.04 17.38 -3.51
C ILE A 367 -16.94 16.69 -4.56
N ARG A 368 -17.04 15.36 -4.50
CA ARG A 368 -17.85 14.54 -5.42
C ARG A 368 -19.31 14.40 -4.97
N TYR A 369 -19.73 15.05 -3.88
CA TYR A 369 -21.10 14.96 -3.38
C TYR A 369 -22.07 15.77 -4.25
N GLU A 370 -23.06 15.08 -4.83
CA GLU A 370 -24.06 15.67 -5.72
C GLU A 370 -25.30 16.20 -4.99
N GLY A 371 -25.39 15.98 -3.67
CA GLY A 371 -26.50 16.47 -2.87
C GLY A 371 -26.41 17.96 -2.53
N LYS A 372 -27.35 18.44 -1.71
CA LYS A 372 -27.42 19.86 -1.33
C LYS A 372 -26.36 20.21 -0.30
N TRP A 373 -25.74 21.36 -0.51
CA TRP A 373 -24.79 21.97 0.42
C TRP A 373 -25.42 23.12 1.19
N THR A 374 -24.95 23.33 2.41
CA THR A 374 -25.22 24.53 3.19
C THR A 374 -24.00 25.46 3.17
N LEU A 375 -24.23 26.77 3.29
CA LEU A 375 -23.15 27.76 3.31
C LEU A 375 -22.10 27.50 4.42
N PRO A 376 -22.47 27.06 5.65
CA PRO A 376 -21.48 26.67 6.67
C PRO A 376 -20.58 25.51 6.25
N GLN A 377 -21.14 24.47 5.62
CA GLN A 377 -20.35 23.33 5.12
C GLN A 377 -19.39 23.78 4.01
N ARG A 378 -19.83 24.66 3.11
CA ARG A 378 -18.96 25.25 2.08
C ARG A 378 -17.80 26.01 2.69
N ARG A 379 -18.09 26.84 3.70
CA ARG A 379 -17.09 27.63 4.42
C ARG A 379 -16.07 26.74 5.13
N GLN A 380 -16.52 25.66 5.77
CA GLN A 380 -15.62 24.72 6.45
C GLN A 380 -14.59 24.11 5.48
N VAL A 381 -15.01 23.68 4.28
CA VAL A 381 -14.09 23.14 3.28
C VAL A 381 -13.11 24.20 2.77
N LEU A 382 -13.57 25.43 2.51
CA LEU A 382 -12.68 26.52 2.09
C LEU A 382 -11.67 26.91 3.18
N THR A 383 -12.08 26.93 4.45
CA THR A 383 -11.17 27.15 5.58
C THR A 383 -10.12 26.05 5.64
N TRP A 384 -10.53 24.78 5.49
CA TRP A 384 -9.57 23.68 5.40
C TRP A 384 -8.58 23.87 4.25
N PHE A 385 -9.03 24.27 3.06
CA PHE A 385 -8.12 24.52 1.94
C PHE A 385 -7.08 25.59 2.25
N GLN A 386 -7.45 26.64 3.00
CA GLN A 386 -6.50 27.68 3.41
C GLN A 386 -5.42 27.13 4.34
N GLU A 387 -5.81 26.32 5.32
CA GLU A 387 -4.91 25.65 6.26
C GLU A 387 -4.02 24.63 5.54
N ALA A 388 -4.59 23.87 4.61
CA ALA A 388 -3.92 22.81 3.86
C ALA A 388 -2.76 23.32 3.00
N ARG A 389 -2.71 24.62 2.68
CA ARG A 389 -1.58 25.25 1.98
C ARG A 389 -0.27 25.18 2.77
N SER A 390 -0.34 25.03 4.09
CA SER A 390 0.84 24.88 4.95
C SER A 390 1.36 23.44 5.05
N LEU A 391 0.62 22.46 4.51
CA LEU A 391 1.01 21.05 4.53
C LEU A 391 2.17 20.77 3.56
N THR A 392 2.93 19.74 3.87
CA THR A 392 4.11 19.33 3.11
C THR A 392 3.84 18.02 2.36
N GLY A 393 4.53 17.86 1.22
CA GLY A 393 4.38 16.67 0.40
C GLY A 393 5.36 16.67 -0.78
N GLY A 394 5.21 15.64 -1.62
CA GLY A 394 6.01 15.44 -2.82
C GLY A 394 5.68 16.44 -3.92
N HIS A 395 6.31 16.26 -5.09
CA HIS A 395 6.22 17.19 -6.21
C HIS A 395 4.77 17.48 -6.66
N LEU A 396 3.89 16.47 -6.68
CA LEU A 396 2.50 16.64 -7.12
C LEU A 396 1.58 17.21 -6.03
N PHE A 397 2.02 17.27 -4.77
CA PHE A 397 1.17 17.67 -3.65
C PHE A 397 0.50 19.05 -3.85
N PRO A 398 1.24 20.14 -4.19
CA PRO A 398 0.61 21.44 -4.39
C PRO A 398 -0.35 21.47 -5.59
N ALA A 399 -0.01 20.75 -6.66
CA ALA A 399 -0.83 20.68 -7.87
C ALA A 399 -2.15 19.94 -7.61
N VAL A 400 -2.10 18.83 -6.87
CA VAL A 400 -3.28 18.06 -6.46
C VAL A 400 -4.18 18.91 -5.57
N LEU A 401 -3.62 19.58 -4.55
CA LEU A 401 -4.41 20.45 -3.67
C LEU A 401 -5.07 21.59 -4.45
N GLY A 402 -4.35 22.21 -5.38
CA GLY A 402 -4.88 23.23 -6.27
C GLY A 402 -6.01 22.72 -7.17
N GLN A 403 -5.87 21.51 -7.73
CA GLN A 403 -6.92 20.89 -8.53
C GLN A 403 -8.16 20.59 -7.69
N MET A 404 -8.00 19.99 -6.51
CA MET A 404 -9.12 19.74 -5.59
C MET A 404 -9.85 21.03 -5.20
N HIS A 405 -9.11 22.12 -4.95
CA HIS A 405 -9.72 23.42 -4.68
C HIS A 405 -10.52 23.92 -5.88
N ASN A 406 -9.98 23.83 -7.09
CA ASN A 406 -10.68 24.25 -8.31
C ASN A 406 -11.94 23.43 -8.55
N ASP A 407 -11.88 22.11 -8.37
CA ASP A 407 -13.02 21.20 -8.50
C ASP A 407 -14.11 21.57 -7.46
N PHE A 408 -13.72 21.82 -6.21
CA PHE A 408 -14.65 22.29 -5.18
C PHE A 408 -15.31 23.62 -5.57
N VAL A 409 -14.51 24.60 -6.00
CA VAL A 409 -15.00 25.91 -6.41
C VAL A 409 -15.94 25.80 -7.61
N ALA A 410 -15.71 24.88 -8.54
CA ALA A 410 -16.59 24.64 -9.69
C ALA A 410 -18.01 24.23 -9.26
N THR A 411 -18.17 23.59 -8.10
CA THR A 411 -19.49 23.21 -7.55
C THR A 411 -20.28 24.34 -6.90
N LEU A 412 -19.69 25.54 -6.73
CA LEU A 412 -20.36 26.69 -6.12
C LEU A 412 -21.26 27.42 -7.11
N SER A 413 -22.50 27.70 -6.69
CA SER A 413 -23.40 28.63 -7.37
C SER A 413 -22.86 30.07 -7.35
N GLU A 414 -23.39 30.93 -8.23
CA GLU A 414 -22.98 32.34 -8.29
C GLU A 414 -23.22 33.07 -6.95
N ALA A 415 -24.36 32.81 -6.30
CA ALA A 415 -24.67 33.37 -4.98
C ALA A 415 -23.67 32.91 -3.91
N GLU A 416 -23.33 31.62 -3.86
CA GLU A 416 -22.30 31.10 -2.93
C GLU A 416 -20.93 31.73 -3.19
N ARG A 417 -20.55 31.95 -4.45
CA ARG A 417 -19.28 32.62 -4.80
C ARG A 417 -19.22 34.06 -4.29
N THR A 418 -20.34 34.79 -4.38
CA THR A 418 -20.44 36.13 -3.82
C THR A 418 -20.30 36.11 -2.30
N GLU A 419 -21.02 35.22 -1.62
CA GLU A 419 -20.99 35.09 -0.15
C GLU A 419 -19.63 34.60 0.40
N LEU A 420 -18.87 33.85 -0.40
CA LEU A 420 -17.59 33.25 0.00
C LEU A 420 -16.38 33.94 -0.65
N ALA A 421 -16.57 35.12 -1.26
CA ALA A 421 -15.53 35.82 -2.02
C ALA A 421 -14.24 36.03 -1.21
N MET A 422 -14.35 36.35 0.07
CA MET A 422 -13.19 36.52 0.97
C MET A 422 -12.40 35.23 1.12
N GLN A 423 -13.07 34.10 1.39
CA GLN A 423 -12.40 32.81 1.56
C GLN A 423 -11.73 32.33 0.27
N LEU A 424 -12.39 32.56 -0.87
CA LEU A 424 -11.86 32.24 -2.19
C LEU A 424 -10.60 33.06 -2.51
N THR A 425 -10.60 34.35 -2.14
CA THR A 425 -9.44 35.23 -2.38
C THR A 425 -8.25 34.82 -1.51
N ALA A 426 -8.48 34.50 -0.23
CA ALA A 426 -7.44 34.12 0.72
C ALA A 426 -6.67 32.84 0.33
N PHE A 427 -7.25 31.93 -0.48
CA PHE A 427 -6.52 30.78 -1.01
C PHE A 427 -5.41 31.20 -2.00
N THR A 428 -5.60 32.31 -2.71
CA THR A 428 -4.66 32.82 -3.73
C THR A 428 -3.60 33.76 -3.18
N GLU A 429 -3.81 34.31 -1.99
CA GLU A 429 -2.84 35.22 -1.34
C GLU A 429 -1.54 34.49 -1.06
N PRO A 430 -0.35 35.08 -1.27
CA PRO A 430 0.92 34.43 -0.94
C PRO A 430 0.94 33.91 0.50
N LEU A 431 1.43 32.69 0.72
CA LEU A 431 1.69 32.24 2.09
C LEU A 431 2.68 33.21 2.75
N PRO A 432 2.52 33.51 4.05
CA PRO A 432 3.54 34.22 4.79
C PRO A 432 4.88 33.54 4.52
N ALA A 433 5.91 34.32 4.19
CA ALA A 433 7.25 33.78 4.05
C ALA A 433 7.55 33.02 5.35
N ALA A 434 7.87 31.73 5.24
CA ALA A 434 8.36 30.98 6.39
C ALA A 434 9.47 31.83 7.02
N GLU A 435 9.47 31.98 8.34
CA GLU A 435 10.56 32.66 9.02
C GLU A 435 11.85 32.00 8.55
N THR A 436 12.57 32.71 7.68
CA THR A 436 13.87 32.25 7.26
C THR A 436 14.69 32.29 8.53
N VAL A 437 14.99 31.13 9.10
CA VAL A 437 16.08 31.03 10.05
C VAL A 437 17.24 31.72 9.34
N PRO A 438 17.72 32.89 9.82
CA PRO A 438 18.72 33.64 9.09
C PRO A 438 19.84 32.66 8.79
N THR A 439 20.27 32.60 7.52
CA THR A 439 21.37 31.74 7.09
C THR A 439 22.44 31.85 8.15
N ARG A 440 22.67 30.75 8.90
CA ARG A 440 23.64 30.77 9.98
C ARG A 440 24.92 31.30 9.36
N PRO A 441 25.57 32.33 9.95
CA PRO A 441 26.79 32.86 9.38
C PRO A 441 27.74 31.70 9.17
N VAL A 442 28.34 31.62 7.99
CA VAL A 442 29.36 30.61 7.72
C VAL A 442 30.48 30.87 8.71
N VAL A 443 30.51 30.09 9.80
CA VAL A 443 31.50 30.24 10.88
C VAL A 443 32.89 29.92 10.34
N GLN A 444 32.98 28.87 9.52
CA GLN A 444 34.22 28.44 8.88
C GLN A 444 33.91 27.59 7.65
N ARG A 445 34.65 27.82 6.56
CA ARG A 445 34.72 26.89 5.42
C ARG A 445 35.82 25.87 5.70
N TRP A 446 35.44 24.74 6.27
CA TRP A 446 36.39 23.70 6.63
C TRP A 446 37.03 23.09 5.39
N THR A 447 38.36 23.03 5.39
CA THR A 447 39.14 22.19 4.50
C THR A 447 39.48 20.87 5.18
N LEU A 448 39.88 19.86 4.42
CA LEU A 448 40.40 18.61 4.98
C LEU A 448 41.59 18.85 5.93
N ALA A 449 42.42 19.85 5.63
CA ALA A 449 43.55 20.23 6.48
C ALA A 449 43.09 20.82 7.83
N ASP A 450 41.96 21.54 7.85
CA ASP A 450 41.40 22.09 9.08
C ASP A 450 40.77 21.01 9.97
N ILE A 451 40.21 19.95 9.36
CA ILE A 451 39.54 18.87 10.08
C ILE A 451 40.55 17.84 10.63
N ALA A 452 41.64 17.57 9.90
CA ALA A 452 42.60 16.51 10.22
C ALA A 452 43.12 16.51 11.67
N PRO A 453 43.47 17.67 12.30
CA PRO A 453 43.93 17.72 13.69
C PRO A 453 42.84 17.39 14.73
N HIS A 454 41.57 17.48 14.35
CA HIS A 454 40.42 17.27 15.23
C HIS A 454 39.80 15.88 15.10
N LEU A 455 40.17 15.10 14.09
CA LEU A 455 39.63 13.74 13.86
C LEU A 455 39.79 12.83 15.08
N ASN A 456 40.91 12.93 15.80
CA ASN A 456 41.16 12.14 17.01
C ASN A 456 40.22 12.49 18.18
N ARG A 457 39.60 13.70 18.16
CA ARG A 457 38.62 14.13 19.17
C ARG A 457 37.21 13.65 18.86
N ALA A 458 36.88 13.34 17.60
CA ALA A 458 35.59 12.76 17.22
C ALA A 458 35.41 11.31 17.73
N ALA A 459 36.50 10.70 18.20
CA ALA A 459 36.52 9.36 18.79
C ALA A 459 36.43 9.36 20.32
N SER A 460 36.54 10.51 21.00
CA SER A 460 36.48 10.62 22.46
C SER A 460 35.28 11.47 22.91
N HIS A 461 34.60 11.03 23.98
CA HIS A 461 33.43 11.69 24.60
C HIS A 461 32.15 11.78 23.76
N ARG A 462 31.77 10.68 23.08
CA ARG A 462 30.39 10.57 22.55
C ARG A 462 29.40 10.33 23.70
N ASN A 463 28.51 11.29 23.94
CA ASN A 463 27.33 11.08 24.79
C ASN A 463 26.12 10.85 23.89
N TRP A 464 25.68 9.60 23.82
CA TRP A 464 24.56 9.16 22.98
C TRP A 464 23.24 9.82 23.35
N ASP A 465 23.04 10.20 24.62
CA ASP A 465 21.81 10.83 25.09
C ASP A 465 21.61 12.24 24.51
N SER A 466 22.71 12.95 24.21
CA SER A 466 22.65 14.31 23.63
C SER A 466 22.40 14.34 22.12
N ALA A 467 22.54 13.21 21.41
CA ALA A 467 22.35 13.14 19.96
C ALA A 467 20.89 12.94 19.53
N GLN A 468 19.98 12.58 20.46
CA GLN A 468 18.56 12.35 20.17
C GLN A 468 17.72 13.63 20.06
N GLN A 469 18.29 14.82 20.31
CA GLN A 469 17.54 16.09 20.35
C GLN A 469 17.92 17.11 19.25
N ALA A 470 18.73 16.73 18.26
CA ALA A 470 19.20 17.63 17.20
C ALA A 470 18.52 17.39 15.85
#